data_AF-W7DFF6-F1
#
_entry.id   AF-W7DFF6-F1
#
_cell.length_a   1.000
_cell.length_b   1.000
_cell.length_c   1.000
_cell.angle_alpha   90.00
_cell.angle_beta   90.00
_cell.angle_gamma   90.00
#
_symmetry.space_group_name_H-M   'P 1'
#
loop_
_entity.id
_entity.type
_entity.pdbx_description
1 polymer ?
#
loop_
_entity_poly.entity_id
_entity_poly.type
_entity_poly.pdbx_seq_one_letter_code
_entity_poly.pdbx_strand_id
1 'polypeptide(L)'
;MEYGAILREIRIRKGLSQKEVYTGIISKSYAIEFEKGKHVMRVDLLIQILERISMEIDEFMYVSRGHQLSNHARYIYDYSRFANTHNIPALYELLENLPYDDTLMSAVSAAEIRCRIAVLKKDGKNGDI
;
A
#
# COMPACT_ATOMS: atom_id res chain seq x y z
N MET A 1 -11.52 -5.62 7.91
CA MET A 1 -10.78 -4.36 7.68
C MET A 1 -11.85 -3.33 7.43
N GLU A 2 -12.04 -2.41 8.37
CA GLU A 2 -13.28 -1.62 8.43
C GLU A 2 -13.20 -0.37 7.55
N TYR A 3 -13.06 -0.55 6.23
CA TYR A 3 -12.97 0.56 5.27
C TYR A 3 -14.11 1.57 5.42
N GLY A 4 -15.31 1.12 5.80
CA GLY A 4 -16.41 2.04 6.06
C GLY A 4 -16.20 2.93 7.28
N ALA A 5 -15.55 2.45 8.33
CA ALA A 5 -15.23 3.29 9.50
C ALA A 5 -14.20 4.36 9.14
N ILE A 6 -13.19 4.01 8.34
CA ILE A 6 -12.18 4.95 7.84
C ILE A 6 -12.83 5.99 6.91
N LEU A 7 -13.69 5.55 5.99
CA LEU A 7 -14.40 6.45 5.08
C LEU A 7 -15.31 7.42 5.85
N ARG A 8 -15.98 6.94 6.90
CA ARG A 8 -16.78 7.78 7.81
C ARG A 8 -15.92 8.87 8.44
N GLU A 9 -14.75 8.51 8.94
CA GLU A 9 -13.84 9.47 9.56
C GLU A 9 -13.40 10.55 8.56
N ILE A 10 -12.98 10.14 7.36
CA ILE A 10 -12.58 11.05 6.28
C ILE A 10 -13.74 11.98 5.90
N ARG A 11 -14.94 11.42 5.71
CA ARG A 11 -16.15 12.18 5.38
C ARG A 11 -16.46 13.25 6.43
N ILE A 12 -16.41 12.89 7.71
CA ILE A 12 -16.67 13.82 8.82
C ILE A 12 -15.60 14.91 8.87
N ARG A 13 -14.32 14.56 8.71
CA ARG A 13 -13.21 15.53 8.66
C ARG A 13 -13.33 16.52 7.51
N LYS A 14 -13.89 16.08 6.37
CA LYS A 14 -14.21 16.95 5.22
C LYS A 14 -15.52 17.75 5.39
N GLY A 15 -16.24 17.59 6.50
CA GLY A 15 -17.50 18.31 6.77
C GLY A 15 -18.69 17.84 5.93
N LEU A 16 -18.61 16.65 5.32
CA LEU A 16 -19.63 16.15 4.40
C LEU A 16 -20.68 15.29 5.12
N SER A 17 -21.94 15.43 4.75
CA SER A 17 -23.03 14.57 5.22
C SER A 17 -23.08 13.25 4.44
N GLN A 18 -23.73 12.24 5.02
CA GLN A 18 -24.01 10.99 4.30
C GLN A 18 -24.86 11.24 3.04
N LYS A 19 -25.75 12.23 3.06
CA LYS A 19 -26.60 12.56 1.92
C LYS A 19 -25.75 13.06 0.74
N GLU A 20 -24.80 13.96 0.99
CA GLU A 20 -23.92 14.50 -0.06
C GLU A 20 -23.05 13.42 -0.68
N VAL A 21 -22.54 12.48 0.13
CA VAL A 21 -21.63 11.45 -0.35
C VAL A 21 -22.34 10.30 -1.06
N TYR A 22 -23.44 9.77 -0.50
CA TYR A 22 -23.97 8.46 -0.90
C TYR A 22 -25.21 8.51 -1.82
N THR A 23 -25.91 9.65 -1.91
CA THR A 23 -27.17 9.74 -2.68
C THR A 23 -26.98 9.38 -4.14
N GLY A 24 -27.81 8.47 -4.67
CA GLY A 24 -27.72 8.02 -6.06
C GLY A 24 -26.62 6.99 -6.34
N ILE A 25 -25.83 6.59 -5.34
CA ILE A 25 -24.89 5.46 -5.44
C ILE A 25 -25.42 4.28 -4.63
N ILE A 26 -25.81 4.51 -3.37
CA ILE A 26 -26.32 3.49 -2.45
C ILE A 26 -27.48 4.03 -1.60
N SER A 27 -28.22 3.12 -0.98
CA SER A 27 -29.29 3.49 -0.03
C SER A 27 -28.71 4.05 1.28
N LYS A 28 -29.52 4.85 1.99
CA LYS A 28 -29.15 5.39 3.31
C LYS A 28 -28.85 4.28 4.33
N SER A 29 -29.65 3.21 4.35
CA SER A 29 -29.43 2.09 5.26
C SER A 29 -28.11 1.37 4.95
N TYR A 30 -27.81 1.15 3.68
CA TYR A 30 -26.54 0.55 3.27
C TYR A 30 -25.34 1.42 3.68
N ALA A 31 -25.41 2.74 3.47
CA ALA A 31 -24.35 3.67 3.88
C ALA A 31 -24.08 3.62 5.38
N ILE A 32 -25.14 3.59 6.20
CA ILE A 32 -25.02 3.51 7.66
C ILE A 32 -24.35 2.20 8.08
N GLU A 33 -24.77 1.06 7.53
CA GLU A 33 -24.22 -0.23 7.92
C GLU A 33 -22.79 -0.43 7.38
N PHE A 34 -22.49 0.10 6.18
CA PHE A 34 -21.12 0.16 5.66
C PHE A 34 -20.21 0.97 6.59
N GLU A 35 -20.59 2.20 6.95
CA GLU A 35 -19.79 3.06 7.83
C GLU A 35 -19.60 2.51 9.26
N LYS A 36 -20.44 1.55 9.66
CA LYS A 36 -20.32 0.80 10.92
C LYS A 36 -19.48 -0.47 10.80
N GLY A 37 -18.98 -0.81 9.61
CA GLY A 37 -18.22 -2.05 9.39
C GLY A 37 -19.08 -3.31 9.21
N LYS A 38 -20.39 -3.15 9.03
CA LYS A 38 -21.33 -4.28 8.95
C LYS A 38 -21.61 -4.76 7.54
N HIS A 39 -21.13 -4.03 6.54
CA HIS A 39 -21.22 -4.40 5.14
C HIS A 39 -19.89 -4.23 4.44
N VAL A 40 -19.62 -5.15 3.51
CA VAL A 40 -18.55 -5.02 2.52
C VAL A 40 -19.14 -4.38 1.28
N MET A 41 -18.48 -3.35 0.78
CA MET A 41 -18.87 -2.62 -0.41
C MET A 41 -18.11 -3.15 -1.62
N ARG A 42 -18.79 -3.21 -2.77
CA ARG A 42 -18.13 -3.51 -4.03
C ARG A 42 -17.21 -2.37 -4.45
N VAL A 43 -16.09 -2.71 -5.08
CA VAL A 43 -15.05 -1.74 -5.44
C VAL A 43 -15.56 -0.64 -6.40
N ASP A 44 -16.45 -0.98 -7.34
CA ASP A 44 -17.06 -0.01 -8.26
C ASP A 44 -17.81 1.11 -7.54
N LEU A 45 -18.50 0.78 -6.45
CA LEU A 45 -19.23 1.75 -5.63
C LEU A 45 -18.27 2.56 -4.76
N LEU A 46 -17.22 1.93 -4.22
CA LEU A 46 -16.21 2.61 -3.44
C LEU A 46 -15.51 3.69 -4.28
N ILE A 47 -15.11 3.38 -5.51
CA ILE A 47 -14.47 4.35 -6.42
C ILE A 47 -15.38 5.57 -6.65
N GLN A 48 -16.66 5.36 -6.99
CA GLN A 48 -17.62 6.46 -7.18
C GLN A 48 -17.78 7.33 -5.93
N ILE A 49 -17.73 6.72 -4.75
CA ILE A 49 -17.82 7.45 -3.49
C ILE A 49 -16.54 8.24 -3.21
N LEU A 50 -15.36 7.66 -3.48
CA LEU A 50 -14.07 8.33 -3.33
C LEU A 50 -13.93 9.54 -4.27
N GLU A 51 -14.40 9.43 -5.51
CA GLU A 51 -14.48 10.54 -6.46
C GLU A 51 -15.30 11.72 -5.90
N ARG A 52 -16.44 11.45 -5.27
CA ARG A 52 -17.28 12.51 -4.67
C ARG A 52 -16.65 13.26 -3.51
N ILE A 53 -15.73 12.61 -2.80
CA ILE A 53 -14.97 13.25 -1.72
C ILE A 53 -13.60 13.76 -2.20
N SER A 54 -13.36 13.73 -3.51
CA SER A 54 -12.10 14.09 -4.17
C SER A 54 -10.91 13.40 -3.52
N MET A 55 -10.95 12.07 -3.49
CA MET A 55 -9.91 11.23 -2.91
C MET A 55 -9.52 10.13 -3.90
N GLU A 56 -8.23 9.97 -4.14
CA GLU A 56 -7.69 8.87 -4.95
C GLU A 56 -7.77 7.55 -4.16
N ILE A 57 -7.96 6.43 -4.85
CA ILE A 57 -7.98 5.11 -4.19
C ILE A 57 -6.66 4.83 -3.46
N ASP A 58 -5.53 5.22 -4.03
CA ASP A 58 -4.22 5.00 -3.43
C ASP A 58 -4.03 5.82 -2.15
N GLU A 59 -4.54 7.06 -2.13
CA GLU A 59 -4.56 7.90 -0.94
C GLU A 59 -5.44 7.27 0.15
N PHE A 60 -6.63 6.80 -0.21
CA PHE A 60 -7.52 6.11 0.73
C PHE A 60 -6.84 4.88 1.32
N MET A 61 -6.19 4.08 0.47
CA MET A 61 -5.48 2.89 0.89
C MET A 61 -4.29 3.23 1.79
N TYR A 62 -3.59 4.34 1.55
CA TYR A 62 -2.53 4.84 2.43
C TYR A 62 -3.04 5.23 3.82
N VAL A 63 -4.14 5.99 3.88
CA VAL A 63 -4.80 6.36 5.15
C VAL A 63 -5.28 5.11 5.89
N SER A 64 -5.86 4.14 5.16
CA SER A 64 -6.37 2.89 5.75
C SER A 64 -5.29 2.03 6.41
N ARG A 65 -4.03 2.18 5.98
CA ARG A 65 -2.85 1.52 6.57
C ARG A 65 -2.19 2.34 7.68
N GLY A 66 -2.86 3.39 8.17
CA GLY A 66 -2.27 4.28 9.17
C GLY A 66 -1.10 5.11 8.62
N HIS A 67 -1.24 5.61 7.38
CA HIS A 67 -0.22 6.40 6.69
C HIS A 67 1.09 5.62 6.47
N GLN A 68 0.96 4.35 6.11
CA GLN A 68 2.09 3.49 5.75
C GLN A 68 2.06 3.16 4.25
N LEU A 69 3.25 3.17 3.64
CA LEU A 69 3.48 2.63 2.30
C LEU A 69 2.95 1.19 2.20
N SER A 70 2.50 0.79 1.01
CA SER A 70 2.25 -0.63 0.74
C SER A 70 3.55 -1.43 0.87
N ASN A 71 3.45 -2.73 1.14
CA ASN A 71 4.62 -3.61 1.23
C ASN A 71 5.51 -3.49 -0.02
N HIS A 72 4.89 -3.44 -1.21
CA HIS A 72 5.60 -3.27 -2.47
C HIS A 72 6.29 -1.91 -2.60
N ALA A 73 5.62 -0.81 -2.26
CA ALA A 73 6.23 0.52 -2.32
C ALA A 73 7.38 0.67 -1.32
N ARG A 74 7.23 0.09 -0.10
CA ARG A 74 8.29 0.04 0.90
C ARG A 74 9.48 -0.78 0.40
N TYR A 75 9.23 -1.95 -0.17
CA TYR A 75 10.27 -2.79 -0.80
C TYR A 75 11.06 -2.02 -1.85
N ILE A 76 10.40 -1.38 -2.82
CA ILE A 76 11.07 -0.60 -3.88
C ILE A 76 11.94 0.49 -3.27
N TYR A 77 11.43 1.22 -2.28
CA TYR A 77 12.15 2.30 -1.61
C TYR A 77 13.42 1.78 -0.91
N ASP A 78 13.29 0.75 -0.08
CA ASP A 78 14.41 0.19 0.68
C ASP A 78 15.44 -0.46 -0.25
N TYR A 79 14.98 -1.24 -1.23
CA TYR A 79 15.85 -1.84 -2.25
C TYR A 79 16.65 -0.76 -2.98
N SER A 80 15.99 0.27 -3.51
CA SER A 80 16.65 1.35 -4.26
C SER A 80 17.70 2.05 -3.40
N ARG A 81 17.37 2.35 -2.14
CA ARG A 81 18.29 2.98 -1.20
C ARG A 81 19.52 2.11 -0.96
N PHE A 82 19.34 0.85 -0.59
CA PHE A 82 20.46 -0.05 -0.26
C PHE A 82 21.30 -0.44 -1.48
N ALA A 83 20.67 -0.64 -2.64
CA ALA A 83 21.34 -0.96 -3.90
C ALA A 83 22.22 0.19 -4.41
N ASN A 84 21.76 1.43 -4.27
CA ASN A 84 22.51 2.62 -4.71
C ASN A 84 23.64 2.98 -3.73
N THR A 85 23.42 2.75 -2.44
CA THR A 85 24.44 2.97 -1.39
C THR A 85 25.38 1.79 -1.20
N HIS A 86 25.27 0.74 -2.02
CA HIS A 86 26.09 -0.47 -1.94
C HIS A 86 26.06 -1.16 -0.56
N ASN A 87 24.97 -0.98 0.20
CA ASN A 87 24.82 -1.54 1.54
C ASN A 87 24.40 -3.01 1.48
N ILE A 88 25.37 -3.90 1.23
CA ILE A 88 25.16 -5.34 1.11
C ILE A 88 24.53 -5.97 2.38
N PRO A 89 24.96 -5.63 3.62
CA PRO A 89 24.31 -6.14 4.82
C PRO A 89 22.81 -5.84 4.87
N ALA A 90 22.42 -4.60 4.57
CA ALA A 90 21.00 -4.21 4.56
C ALA A 90 20.20 -4.87 3.43
N LEU A 91 20.84 -5.21 2.29
CA LEU A 91 20.20 -6.02 1.26
C LEU A 91 19.91 -7.45 1.73
N TYR A 92 20.80 -8.06 2.52
CA TYR A 92 20.52 -9.37 3.13
C TYR A 92 19.39 -9.29 4.15
N GLU A 93 19.40 -8.27 5.02
CA GLU A 93 18.30 -8.03 5.97
C GLU A 93 16.97 -7.81 5.23
N LEU A 94 16.97 -7.07 4.13
CA LEU A 94 15.78 -6.87 3.30
C LEU A 94 15.28 -8.20 2.70
N LEU A 95 16.18 -9.09 2.28
CA LEU A 95 15.84 -10.41 1.74
C LEU A 95 15.21 -11.31 2.81
N GLU A 96 15.75 -11.30 4.03
CA GLU A 96 15.25 -12.09 5.16
C GLU A 96 13.88 -11.60 5.64
N ASN A 97 13.65 -10.29 5.58
CA ASN A 97 12.41 -9.64 6.01
C ASN A 97 11.37 -9.49 4.89
N LEU A 98 11.59 -10.08 3.71
CA LEU A 98 10.55 -10.11 2.68
C LEU A 98 9.30 -10.81 3.24
N PRO A 99 8.08 -10.33 2.94
CA PRO A 99 6.87 -11.02 3.31
C PRO A 99 6.94 -12.46 2.79
N TYR A 100 6.83 -13.45 3.69
CA TYR A 100 6.74 -14.83 3.27
C TYR A 100 5.30 -15.09 2.80
N ASP A 101 5.05 -14.72 1.55
CA ASP A 101 3.88 -15.15 0.81
C ASP A 101 4.35 -15.95 -0.43
N ASP A 102 3.64 -17.03 -0.76
CA ASP A 102 3.96 -17.90 -1.91
C ASP A 102 3.55 -17.22 -3.24
N THR A 103 3.75 -15.90 -3.35
CA THR A 103 3.40 -15.14 -4.54
C THR A 103 4.58 -15.03 -5.49
N LEU A 104 4.27 -14.88 -6.78
CA LEU A 104 5.27 -14.60 -7.80
C LEU A 104 6.04 -13.31 -7.50
N MET A 105 5.38 -12.30 -6.91
CA MET A 105 5.99 -11.02 -6.56
C MET A 105 7.12 -11.20 -5.55
N SER A 106 6.88 -11.94 -4.46
CA SER A 106 7.91 -12.20 -3.44
C SER A 106 9.09 -13.00 -4.01
N ALA A 107 8.82 -13.96 -4.89
CA ALA A 107 9.88 -14.70 -5.58
C ALA A 107 10.74 -13.80 -6.49
N VAL A 108 10.11 -12.89 -7.25
CA VAL A 108 10.79 -11.92 -8.10
C VAL A 108 11.64 -10.94 -7.27
N SER A 109 11.06 -10.35 -6.22
CA SER A 109 11.79 -9.43 -5.32
C SER A 109 13.01 -10.09 -4.68
N ALA A 110 12.88 -11.36 -4.27
CA ALA A 110 13.99 -12.12 -3.71
C ALA A 110 15.09 -12.39 -4.75
N ALA A 111 14.72 -12.71 -5.99
CA ALA A 111 15.66 -12.89 -7.09
C ALA A 111 16.40 -11.60 -7.44
N GLU A 112 15.69 -10.47 -7.47
CA GLU A 112 16.25 -9.14 -7.73
C GLU A 112 17.31 -8.76 -6.69
N ILE A 113 17.01 -8.93 -5.40
CA ILE A 113 17.98 -8.66 -4.32
C ILE A 113 19.22 -9.55 -4.46
N ARG A 114 19.04 -10.86 -4.68
CA ARG A 114 20.15 -11.81 -4.83
C ARG A 114 21.06 -11.43 -6.01
N CYS A 115 20.48 -11.07 -7.15
CA CYS A 115 21.23 -10.64 -8.32
C CYS A 115 22.04 -9.37 -8.02
N ARG A 116 21.42 -8.38 -7.38
CA ARG A 116 22.11 -7.13 -7.03
C ARG A 116 23.28 -7.37 -6.08
N ILE A 117 23.10 -8.18 -5.04
CA ILE A 117 24.19 -8.56 -4.13
C ILE A 117 25.35 -9.22 -4.89
N ALA A 118 25.06 -10.13 -5.82
CA ALA A 118 26.09 -10.81 -6.61
C ALA A 118 26.89 -9.83 -7.48
N VAL A 119 26.21 -8.86 -8.12
CA VAL A 119 26.86 -7.79 -8.91
C VAL A 119 27.77 -6.94 -8.02
N LEU A 120 27.24 -6.42 -6.90
CA LEU A 120 28.00 -5.54 -6.02
C LEU A 120 29.26 -6.21 -5.42
N LYS A 121 29.18 -7.51 -5.09
CA LYS A 121 30.33 -8.28 -4.61
C LYS A 121 31.39 -8.49 -5.69
N LYS A 122 31.00 -8.54 -6.97
CA LYS A 122 31.95 -8.64 -8.10
C LYS A 122 32.65 -7.31 -8.33
N ASP A 123 31.91 -6.21 -8.28
CA ASP A 123 32.46 -4.86 -8.50
C ASP A 123 33.44 -4.47 -7.39
N GLY A 124 33.13 -4.78 -6.13
CA GLY A 124 34.03 -4.53 -4.99
C GLY A 124 35.33 -5.34 -5.01
N LYS A 125 35.40 -6.46 -5.75
CA LYS A 125 36.64 -7.25 -5.91
C LYS A 125 37.55 -6.75 -7.04
N ASN A 126 37.04 -5.87 -7.90
CA ASN A 126 37.78 -5.33 -9.05
C ASN A 126 38.40 -3.95 -8.76
N GLY A 127 38.17 -3.38 -7.56
CA GLY A 127 38.66 -2.06 -7.14
C GLY A 127 39.96 -2.06 -6.33
N ASP A 128 40.49 -3.24 -5.98
CA ASP A 128 41.78 -3.40 -5.29
C ASP A 128 42.86 -3.84 -6.31
N ILE A 129 43.33 -2.92 -7.14
CA ILE A 129 44.54 -3.08 -7.99
C ILE A 129 45.37 -1.80 -7.91
#